data_AF-A0A959CAE3-F1
#
_entry.id   AF-A0A959CAE3-F1
#
_cell.length_a   1.000
_cell.length_b   1.000
_cell.length_c   1.000
_cell.angle_alpha   90.00
_cell.angle_beta   90.00
_cell.angle_gamma   90.00
#
_symmetry.space_group_name_H-M   'P 1'
#
loop_
_entity.id
_entity.type
_entity.pdbx_description
1 polymer ?
#
loop_
_entity_poly.entity_id
_entity_poly.type
_entity_poly.pdbx_seq_one_letter_code
_entity_poly.pdbx_strand_id
1 'polypeptide(L)'
;RWYISLFGALSCFGLMFFMNGFYAILAIIAIVVLHFGISFFNPDKKSMALIFQGVIFQLSRQLQVFLQKADKEQASSWRPSAVAFSESTFERLGAFDLLRWISQKYGFGTYIHRINGYISKQTRREAQKCKGRLINMAEATDSNIYVDTLITPSYTAGVAQVIQLPGIAGTENNLMLFEFSKNTPDNLPDIIDNFKLIHTLDFDVIILGTTERAFGLRKQIHIWITATDYNNANLMILLAYIILGHREWRGAEIKIFTMCTEEGMEAERNKLYGLINAGQLPISPHNVEFIARKPEIRHRAVITEKSKDADLTIVGLREEALVHRGMEIFDGYQAIGNVLFVNSAQEKKIK
;
A
#
# COMPACT_ATOMS: atom_id res chain seq x y z
N ARG A 1 34.78 23.87 6.43
CA ARG A 1 34.31 23.59 5.05
C ARG A 1 34.85 22.21 4.66
N TRP A 2 34.01 21.17 4.65
CA TRP A 2 34.44 19.76 4.47
C TRP A 2 35.22 19.52 3.17
N TYR A 3 34.93 20.29 2.12
CA TYR A 3 35.60 20.22 0.83
C TYR A 3 37.09 20.62 0.87
N ILE A 4 37.52 21.46 1.83
CA ILE A 4 38.95 21.78 2.00
C ILE A 4 39.70 20.56 2.53
N SER A 5 39.11 19.87 3.50
CA SER A 5 39.67 18.64 4.07
C SER A 5 39.65 17.49 3.05
N LEU A 6 38.59 17.36 2.25
CA LEU A 6 38.52 16.36 1.19
C LEU A 6 39.56 16.60 0.10
N PHE A 7 39.73 17.86 -0.32
CA PHE A 7 40.76 18.24 -1.28
C PHE A 7 42.17 17.95 -0.75
N GLY A 8 42.43 18.28 0.52
CA GLY A 8 43.70 17.95 1.18
C GLY A 8 43.97 16.45 1.20
N ALA A 9 42.97 15.64 1.58
CA ALA A 9 43.09 14.19 1.59
C ALA A 9 43.37 13.60 0.20
N LEU A 10 42.62 14.02 -0.82
CA LEU A 10 42.83 13.59 -2.21
C LEU A 10 44.22 14.00 -2.74
N SER A 11 44.66 15.22 -2.40
CA SER A 11 45.98 15.70 -2.78
C SER A 11 47.11 14.90 -2.12
N CYS A 12 46.96 14.56 -0.82
CA CYS A 12 47.90 13.69 -0.12
C CYS A 12 47.96 12.28 -0.74
N PHE A 13 46.80 11.69 -1.04
CA PHE A 13 46.74 10.40 -1.75
C PHE A 13 47.43 10.47 -3.12
N GLY A 14 47.14 11.50 -3.91
CA GLY A 14 47.77 11.72 -5.20
C GLY A 14 49.30 11.81 -5.11
N LEU A 15 49.81 12.64 -4.19
CA LEU A 15 51.25 12.79 -3.96
C LEU A 15 51.93 11.48 -3.51
N MET A 16 51.24 10.68 -2.69
CA MET A 16 51.74 9.39 -2.22
C MET A 16 51.96 8.40 -3.38
N PHE A 17 51.03 8.36 -4.34
CA PHE A 17 51.17 7.56 -5.56
C PHE A 17 52.23 8.13 -6.52
N PHE A 18 52.39 9.46 -6.61
CA PHE A 18 53.43 10.08 -7.43
C PHE A 18 54.84 9.83 -6.89
N MET A 19 55.02 9.71 -5.57
CA MET A 19 56.32 9.37 -4.98
C MET A 19 56.70 7.90 -5.22
N ASN A 20 55.82 6.96 -4.85
CA ASN A 20 56.04 5.54 -5.08
C ASN A 20 54.73 4.75 -4.95
N GLY A 21 54.17 4.32 -6.09
CA GLY A 21 52.91 3.58 -6.12
C GLY A 21 52.92 2.25 -5.35
N PHE A 22 54.06 1.54 -5.31
CA PHE A 22 54.14 0.25 -4.61
C PHE A 22 54.02 0.41 -3.10
N TYR A 23 54.79 1.34 -2.50
CA TYR A 23 54.66 1.64 -1.07
C TYR A 23 53.32 2.28 -0.72
N ALA A 24 52.74 3.08 -1.63
CA ALA A 24 51.42 3.64 -1.44
C ALA A 24 50.34 2.55 -1.30
N ILE A 25 50.35 1.56 -2.20
CA ILE A 25 49.44 0.40 -2.15
C ILE A 25 49.66 -0.39 -0.86
N LEU A 26 50.91 -0.69 -0.50
CA LEU A 26 51.24 -1.44 0.71
C LEU A 26 50.73 -0.74 1.98
N ALA A 27 50.89 0.57 2.07
CA ALA A 27 50.39 1.38 3.19
C ALA A 27 48.85 1.41 3.24
N ILE A 28 48.17 1.53 2.10
CA ILE A 28 46.70 1.45 2.04
C ILE A 28 46.22 0.08 2.54
N ILE A 29 46.85 -1.01 2.07
CA ILE A 29 46.53 -2.37 2.53
C ILE A 29 46.76 -2.48 4.03
N ALA A 30 47.89 -1.97 4.56
CA ALA A 30 48.18 -1.98 5.98
C ALA A 30 47.15 -1.20 6.80
N ILE A 31 46.71 -0.02 6.33
CA ILE A 31 45.65 0.77 6.97
C ILE A 31 44.32 0.01 6.96
N VAL A 32 43.96 -0.63 5.85
CA VAL A 32 42.73 -1.43 5.72
C VAL A 32 42.77 -2.65 6.64
N VAL A 33 43.89 -3.37 6.69
CA VAL A 33 44.09 -4.54 7.57
C VAL A 33 44.06 -4.12 9.03
N LEU A 34 44.72 -3.02 9.40
CA LEU A 34 44.67 -2.47 10.76
C LEU A 34 43.24 -2.05 11.13
N HIS A 35 42.51 -1.41 10.20
CA HIS A 35 41.12 -1.03 10.42
C HIS A 35 40.24 -2.25 10.65
N PHE A 36 40.32 -3.28 9.80
CA PHE A 36 39.56 -4.52 9.98
C PHE A 36 39.99 -5.28 11.25
N GLY A 37 41.28 -5.30 11.57
CA GLY A 37 41.81 -5.90 12.80
C GLY A 37 41.26 -5.23 14.05
N ILE A 38 41.35 -3.90 14.13
CA ILE A 38 40.76 -3.12 15.23
C ILE A 38 39.25 -3.34 15.27
N SER A 39 38.56 -3.31 14.13
CA SER A 39 37.11 -3.53 14.08
C SER A 39 36.67 -4.95 14.48
N PHE A 40 37.54 -5.95 14.33
CA PHE A 40 37.27 -7.33 14.74
C PHE A 40 37.56 -7.55 16.23
N PHE A 41 38.64 -6.95 16.75
CA PHE A 41 39.07 -7.13 18.15
C PHE A 41 38.42 -6.16 19.15
N ASN A 42 37.81 -5.05 18.71
CA ASN A 42 37.05 -4.16 19.59
C ASN A 42 35.54 -4.48 19.54
N PRO A 43 34.94 -5.04 20.62
CA PRO A 43 33.51 -5.35 20.68
C PRO A 43 32.62 -4.10 20.84
N ASP A 44 33.22 -2.91 21.06
CA ASP A 44 32.53 -1.62 21.16
C ASP A 44 32.07 -1.08 19.79
N LYS A 45 31.37 -1.94 19.03
CA LYS A 45 30.62 -1.61 17.82
C LYS A 45 29.63 -0.46 18.03
N LYS A 46 29.35 -0.07 19.28
CA LYS A 46 28.44 1.02 19.64
C LYS A 46 28.94 2.37 19.15
N SER A 47 30.21 2.75 19.30
CA SER A 47 30.62 4.14 19.06
C SER A 47 30.51 4.56 17.58
N MET A 48 31.08 3.78 16.66
CA MET A 48 31.02 4.10 15.23
C MET A 48 29.63 3.86 14.64
N ALA A 49 28.93 2.79 15.04
CA ALA A 49 27.56 2.58 14.60
C ALA A 49 26.62 3.72 15.05
N LEU A 50 26.79 4.24 16.27
CA LEU A 50 26.05 5.41 16.76
C LEU A 50 26.36 6.68 15.97
N ILE A 51 27.62 6.90 15.59
CA ILE A 51 28.00 8.04 14.73
C ILE A 51 27.37 7.91 13.34
N PHE A 52 27.47 6.74 12.70
CA PHE A 52 26.84 6.47 11.41
C PHE A 52 25.31 6.61 11.49
N GLN A 53 24.69 6.11 12.55
CA GLN A 53 23.26 6.28 12.80
C GLN A 53 22.90 7.77 12.92
N GLY A 54 23.72 8.57 13.60
CA GLY A 54 23.57 10.03 13.67
C GLY A 54 23.64 10.71 12.30
N VAL A 55 24.56 10.29 11.43
CA VAL A 55 24.66 10.78 10.04
C VAL A 55 23.41 10.42 9.24
N ILE A 56 22.94 9.16 9.33
CA ILE A 56 21.72 8.71 8.66
C ILE A 56 20.50 9.48 9.16
N PHE A 57 20.36 9.72 10.46
CA PHE A 57 19.28 10.55 11.01
C PHE A 57 19.33 11.99 10.50
N GLN A 58 20.52 12.58 10.46
CA GLN A 58 20.68 13.94 9.94
C GLN A 58 20.31 14.03 8.46
N LEU A 59 20.75 13.07 7.66
CA LEU A 59 20.41 12.97 6.24
C LEU A 59 18.91 12.77 6.05
N SER A 60 18.31 11.81 6.75
CA SER A 60 16.87 11.53 6.71
C SER A 60 16.06 12.78 7.04
N ARG A 61 16.42 13.50 8.10
CA ARG A 61 15.76 14.76 8.48
C ARG A 61 15.91 15.83 7.40
N GLN A 62 17.10 15.98 6.82
CA GLN A 62 17.34 16.95 5.74
C GLN A 62 16.48 16.63 4.52
N LEU A 63 16.40 15.36 4.12
CA LEU A 63 15.56 14.90 3.01
C LEU A 63 14.08 15.15 3.30
N GLN A 64 13.59 14.81 4.49
CA GLN A 64 12.19 14.99 4.86
C GLN A 64 11.80 16.47 4.89
N VAL A 65 12.64 17.35 5.46
CA VAL A 65 12.42 18.80 5.45
C VAL A 65 12.51 19.39 4.05
N PHE A 66 13.43 18.88 3.22
CA PHE A 66 13.53 19.28 1.82
C PHE A 66 12.25 18.92 1.05
N LEU A 67 11.77 17.69 1.18
CA LEU A 67 10.52 17.23 0.54
C LEU A 67 9.30 18.00 1.01
N GLN A 68 9.24 18.40 2.30
CA GLN A 68 8.16 19.23 2.82
C GLN A 68 8.18 20.66 2.26
N LYS A 69 9.36 21.18 1.94
CA LYS A 69 9.56 22.55 1.41
C LYS A 69 9.49 22.62 -0.11
N ALA A 70 9.78 21.52 -0.80
CA ALA A 70 9.63 21.44 -2.24
C ALA A 70 8.16 21.71 -2.56
N ASP A 71 7.91 22.68 -3.46
CA ASP A 71 6.56 22.90 -3.95
C ASP A 71 6.02 21.56 -4.45
N LYS A 72 4.83 21.20 -3.95
CA LYS A 72 4.07 20.05 -4.44
C LYS A 72 3.64 20.37 -5.88
N GLU A 73 4.57 20.41 -6.83
CA GLU A 73 4.22 20.39 -8.24
C GLU A 73 3.23 19.25 -8.39
N GLN A 74 2.04 19.61 -8.84
CA GLN A 74 0.85 18.78 -8.86
C GLN A 74 1.19 17.56 -9.71
N ALA A 75 1.62 16.48 -9.05
CA ALA A 75 2.06 15.28 -9.72
C ALA A 75 0.88 14.83 -10.58
N SER A 76 1.04 14.95 -11.89
CA SER A 76 -0.04 14.67 -12.86
C SER A 76 -0.45 13.20 -12.88
N SER A 77 0.28 12.34 -12.15
CA SER A 77 0.00 10.92 -11.96
C SER A 77 -0.28 10.62 -10.50
N TRP A 78 -1.45 10.02 -10.24
CA TRP A 78 -1.77 9.47 -8.92
C TRP A 78 -0.77 8.36 -8.56
N ARG A 79 -0.31 8.35 -7.31
CA ARG A 79 0.62 7.36 -6.76
C ARG A 79 0.13 6.93 -5.38
N PRO A 80 0.04 5.64 -5.04
CA PRO A 80 -0.53 5.24 -3.77
C PRO A 80 0.40 5.58 -2.61
N SER A 81 -0.11 6.37 -1.68
CA SER A 81 0.46 6.59 -0.35
C SER A 81 -0.57 6.03 0.64
N ALA A 82 -0.45 4.73 0.89
CA ALA A 82 -1.47 3.93 1.54
C ALA A 82 -1.21 3.80 3.04
N VAL A 83 -2.28 3.88 3.83
CA VAL A 83 -2.25 3.57 5.27
C VAL A 83 -3.24 2.48 5.58
N ALA A 84 -2.77 1.40 6.19
CA ALA A 84 -3.63 0.35 6.72
C ALA A 84 -3.86 0.56 8.20
N PHE A 85 -5.12 0.44 8.64
CA PHE A 85 -5.49 0.49 10.05
C PHE A 85 -6.22 -0.80 10.43
N SER A 86 -5.63 -1.57 11.34
CA SER A 86 -6.15 -2.89 11.72
C SER A 86 -5.89 -3.18 13.20
N GLU A 87 -6.80 -3.92 13.84
CA GLU A 87 -6.64 -4.46 15.20
C GLU A 87 -6.45 -5.98 15.22
N SER A 88 -6.64 -6.64 14.07
CA SER A 88 -6.58 -8.11 13.93
C SER A 88 -5.39 -8.58 13.09
N THR A 89 -4.32 -7.79 13.02
CA THR A 89 -3.12 -8.09 12.21
C THR A 89 -2.53 -9.48 12.43
N PHE A 90 -2.62 -9.99 13.67
CA PHE A 90 -2.05 -11.28 14.04
C PHE A 90 -3.03 -12.45 13.88
N GLU A 91 -4.27 -12.17 13.48
CA GLU A 91 -5.29 -13.15 13.13
C GLU A 91 -5.45 -13.24 11.61
N ARG A 92 -5.34 -12.10 10.92
CA ARG A 92 -5.54 -11.96 9.48
C ARG A 92 -4.41 -11.15 8.86
N LEU A 93 -3.77 -11.73 7.85
CA LEU A 93 -2.67 -11.11 7.11
C LEU A 93 -3.12 -10.36 5.86
N GLY A 94 -4.42 -10.35 5.54
CA GLY A 94 -4.93 -9.87 4.26
C GLY A 94 -4.59 -8.40 3.99
N ALA A 95 -4.88 -7.51 4.95
CA ALA A 95 -4.51 -6.10 4.85
C ALA A 95 -2.99 -5.89 4.81
N PHE A 96 -2.22 -6.69 5.56
CA PHE A 96 -0.76 -6.58 5.59
C PHE A 96 -0.16 -6.95 4.22
N ASP A 97 -0.63 -8.06 3.65
CA ASP A 97 -0.25 -8.55 2.33
C ASP A 97 -0.64 -7.59 1.21
N LEU A 98 -1.87 -7.05 1.27
CA LEU A 98 -2.33 -6.10 0.28
C LEU A 98 -1.52 -4.80 0.33
N LEU A 99 -1.23 -4.29 1.53
CA LEU A 99 -0.44 -3.07 1.69
C LEU A 99 0.97 -3.24 1.11
N ARG A 100 1.67 -4.34 1.44
CA ARG A 100 3.02 -4.56 0.88
C ARG A 100 3.02 -4.66 -0.64
N TRP A 101 1.98 -5.24 -1.25
CA TRP A 101 1.87 -5.31 -2.70
C TRP A 101 1.68 -3.94 -3.33
N ILE A 102 0.80 -3.11 -2.75
CA ILE A 102 0.56 -1.74 -3.19
C ILE A 102 1.83 -0.89 -3.07
N SER A 103 2.64 -1.13 -2.04
CA SER A 103 3.80 -0.30 -1.70
C SER A 103 5.15 -0.77 -2.26
N GLN A 104 5.21 -1.89 -3.01
CA GLN A 104 6.48 -2.51 -3.38
C GLN A 104 7.39 -1.67 -4.29
N LYS A 105 6.83 -1.12 -5.37
CA LYS A 105 7.60 -0.43 -6.43
C LYS A 105 7.25 1.06 -6.49
N TYR A 106 5.96 1.32 -6.66
CA TYR A 106 5.43 2.65 -6.95
C TYR A 106 4.64 3.23 -5.79
N GLY A 107 4.52 2.56 -4.63
CA GLY A 107 3.74 3.08 -3.52
C GLY A 107 4.55 3.34 -2.26
N PHE A 108 3.91 3.98 -1.30
CA PHE A 108 4.33 3.97 0.10
C PHE A 108 3.24 3.31 0.93
N GLY A 109 3.65 2.65 2.01
CA GLY A 109 2.76 1.88 2.87
C GLY A 109 3.08 2.14 4.31
N THR A 110 2.08 2.56 5.07
CA THR A 110 2.15 2.66 6.53
C THR A 110 1.15 1.68 7.12
N TYR A 111 1.61 0.74 7.92
CA TYR A 111 0.77 -0.23 8.60
C TYR A 111 0.67 0.12 10.08
N ILE A 112 -0.55 0.40 10.56
CA ILE A 112 -0.79 0.79 11.95
C ILE A 112 -1.67 -0.27 12.61
N HIS A 113 -1.08 -0.95 13.60
CA HIS A 113 -1.81 -1.88 14.45
C HIS A 113 -2.42 -1.15 15.65
N ARG A 114 -3.75 -1.18 15.77
CA ARG A 114 -4.48 -0.58 16.88
C ARG A 114 -4.43 -1.48 18.10
N ILE A 115 -4.15 -0.88 19.25
CA ILE A 115 -4.23 -1.52 20.56
C ILE A 115 -5.38 -0.86 21.31
N ASN A 116 -6.44 -1.63 21.53
CA ASN A 116 -7.64 -1.13 22.18
C ASN A 116 -7.39 -0.88 23.67
N GLY A 117 -7.42 0.38 24.07
CA GLY A 117 -7.30 0.78 25.46
C GLY A 117 -6.68 2.15 25.66
N TYR A 118 -6.60 2.58 26.92
CA TYR A 118 -5.96 3.83 27.30
C TYR A 118 -4.44 3.68 27.41
N ILE A 119 -3.72 4.79 27.27
CA ILE A 119 -2.27 4.82 27.44
C ILE A 119 -1.93 4.49 28.90
N SER A 120 -1.20 3.39 29.08
CA SER A 120 -0.71 2.92 30.37
C SER A 120 0.67 2.27 30.21
N LYS A 121 1.33 1.95 31.33
CA LYS A 121 2.58 1.15 31.28
C LYS A 121 2.34 -0.24 30.67
N GLN A 122 1.16 -0.82 30.86
CA GLN A 122 0.80 -2.13 30.32
C GLN A 122 0.60 -2.07 28.82
N THR A 123 -0.28 -1.18 28.34
CA THR A 123 -0.56 -1.03 26.89
C THR A 123 0.67 -0.54 26.13
N ARG A 124 1.56 0.25 26.75
CA ARG A 124 2.86 0.60 26.17
C ARG A 124 3.76 -0.62 25.96
N ARG A 125 3.83 -1.53 26.93
CA ARG A 125 4.63 -2.77 26.81
C ARG A 125 4.06 -3.69 25.74
N GLU A 126 2.73 -3.80 25.68
CA GLU A 126 2.03 -4.51 24.61
C GLU A 126 2.32 -3.92 23.24
N ALA A 127 2.25 -2.59 23.11
CA ALA A 127 2.59 -1.87 21.88
C ALA A 127 4.00 -2.13 21.40
N GLN A 128 4.98 -2.10 22.31
CA GLN A 128 6.36 -2.44 21.97
C GLN A 128 6.52 -3.88 21.48
N LYS A 129 5.82 -4.84 22.11
CA LYS A 129 5.81 -6.25 21.68
C LYS A 129 5.15 -6.42 20.32
N CYS A 130 3.97 -5.84 20.11
CA CYS A 130 3.27 -5.89 18.83
C CYS A 130 4.10 -5.24 17.71
N LYS A 131 4.70 -4.07 17.97
CA LYS A 131 5.61 -3.41 17.01
C LYS A 131 6.79 -4.30 16.63
N GLY A 132 7.42 -4.96 17.60
CA GLY A 132 8.49 -5.93 17.32
C GLY A 132 8.03 -7.09 16.41
N ARG A 133 6.82 -7.62 16.64
CA ARG A 133 6.23 -8.64 15.77
C ARG A 133 5.98 -8.13 14.35
N LEU A 134 5.46 -6.90 14.21
CA LEU A 134 5.24 -6.28 12.88
C LEU A 134 6.56 -6.08 12.12
N ILE A 135 7.62 -5.65 12.80
CA ILE A 135 8.96 -5.50 12.21
C ILE A 135 9.45 -6.86 11.71
N ASN A 136 9.36 -7.92 12.54
CA ASN A 136 9.75 -9.27 12.13
C ASN A 136 8.94 -9.77 10.91
N MET A 137 7.64 -9.44 10.84
CA MET A 137 6.79 -9.78 9.68
C MET A 137 7.23 -9.03 8.41
N ALA A 138 7.56 -7.74 8.54
CA ALA A 138 8.04 -6.92 7.42
C ALA A 138 9.41 -7.43 6.92
N GLU A 139 10.34 -7.75 7.83
CA GLU A 139 11.64 -8.34 7.51
C GLU A 139 11.49 -9.72 6.83
N ALA A 140 10.66 -10.59 7.37
CA ALA A 140 10.44 -11.94 6.82
C ALA A 140 9.79 -11.94 5.42
N THR A 141 9.17 -10.83 5.01
CA THR A 141 8.51 -10.68 3.71
C THR A 141 9.29 -9.78 2.73
N ASP A 142 10.50 -9.34 3.10
CA ASP A 142 11.28 -8.28 2.43
C ASP A 142 10.44 -7.05 2.08
N SER A 143 9.53 -6.66 2.97
CA SER A 143 8.59 -5.57 2.74
C SER A 143 9.19 -4.22 3.13
N ASN A 144 9.03 -3.23 2.26
CA ASN A 144 9.48 -1.86 2.48
C ASN A 144 8.39 -0.97 3.13
N ILE A 145 7.37 -1.56 3.76
CA ILE A 145 6.34 -0.80 4.46
C ILE A 145 6.86 -0.28 5.81
N TYR A 146 6.41 0.90 6.19
CA TYR A 146 6.58 1.40 7.55
C TYR A 146 5.55 0.75 8.46
N VAL A 147 5.96 0.32 9.66
CA VAL A 147 5.06 -0.32 10.62
C VAL A 147 5.08 0.40 11.97
N ASP A 148 3.90 0.58 12.55
CA ASP A 148 3.76 1.16 13.88
C ASP A 148 2.53 0.64 14.64
N THR A 149 2.42 1.03 15.91
CA THR A 149 1.28 0.70 16.77
C THR A 149 0.63 1.95 17.32
N LEU A 150 -0.70 1.96 17.42
CA LEU A 150 -1.47 3.07 17.99
C LEU A 150 -2.33 2.59 19.16
N ILE A 151 -2.11 3.16 20.35
CA ILE A 151 -2.93 2.87 21.54
C ILE A 151 -4.10 3.85 21.57
N THR A 152 -5.32 3.37 21.35
CA THR A 152 -6.53 4.20 21.42
C THR A 152 -7.75 3.35 21.79
N PRO A 153 -8.60 3.82 22.72
CA PRO A 153 -9.85 3.13 23.06
C PRO A 153 -10.92 3.33 21.98
N SER A 154 -10.89 4.45 21.25
CA SER A 154 -11.87 4.77 20.21
C SER A 154 -11.31 4.46 18.83
N TYR A 155 -12.08 3.70 18.05
CA TYR A 155 -11.76 3.41 16.65
C TYR A 155 -11.75 4.70 15.81
N THR A 156 -12.80 5.52 15.93
CA THR A 156 -12.90 6.83 15.27
C THR A 156 -11.74 7.75 15.61
N ALA A 157 -11.35 7.87 16.88
CA ALA A 157 -10.21 8.69 17.26
C ALA A 157 -8.89 8.16 16.67
N GLY A 158 -8.78 6.83 16.51
CA GLY A 158 -7.66 6.19 15.83
C GLY A 158 -7.61 6.56 14.35
N VAL A 159 -8.72 6.37 13.62
CA VAL A 159 -8.84 6.76 12.22
C VAL A 159 -8.51 8.23 12.02
N ALA A 160 -9.08 9.13 12.84
CA ALA A 160 -8.84 10.57 12.78
C ALA A 160 -7.35 10.94 12.96
N GLN A 161 -6.64 10.27 13.87
CA GLN A 161 -5.20 10.49 14.05
C GLN A 161 -4.40 10.01 12.85
N VAL A 162 -4.75 8.84 12.31
CA VAL A 162 -4.03 8.23 11.20
C VAL A 162 -4.14 9.07 9.93
N ILE A 163 -5.34 9.53 9.58
CA ILE A 163 -5.58 10.31 8.35
C ILE A 163 -4.96 11.71 8.40
N GLN A 164 -4.71 12.27 9.59
CA GLN A 164 -4.12 13.60 9.76
C GLN A 164 -2.60 13.60 9.80
N LEU A 165 -1.95 12.45 9.99
CA LEU A 165 -0.50 12.36 10.04
C LEU A 165 0.09 12.18 8.62
N PRO A 166 1.18 12.91 8.29
CA PRO A 166 1.83 12.76 6.99
C PRO A 166 2.45 11.37 6.85
N GLY A 167 2.51 10.88 5.60
CA GLY A 167 3.18 9.63 5.28
C GLY A 167 4.70 9.73 5.48
N ILE A 168 5.35 8.57 5.66
CA ILE A 168 6.80 8.49 5.91
C ILE A 168 7.65 9.08 4.77
N ALA A 169 7.11 9.12 3.56
CA ALA A 169 7.79 9.64 2.38
C ALA A 169 7.76 11.17 2.26
N GLY A 170 7.29 11.89 3.28
CA GLY A 170 7.12 13.35 3.22
C GLY A 170 5.97 13.81 2.32
N THR A 171 5.16 12.88 1.82
CA THR A 171 3.92 13.12 1.09
C THR A 171 2.72 12.75 1.97
N GLU A 172 1.60 13.42 1.75
CA GLU A 172 0.34 13.06 2.42
C GLU A 172 -0.09 11.65 2.00
N ASN A 173 -0.75 10.95 2.93
CA ASN A 173 -1.42 9.71 2.61
C ASN A 173 -2.67 10.03 1.79
N ASN A 174 -3.01 9.18 0.82
CA ASN A 174 -4.15 9.38 -0.07
C ASN A 174 -5.06 8.15 -0.20
N LEU A 175 -4.68 7.03 0.40
CA LEU A 175 -5.40 5.76 0.33
C LEU A 175 -5.51 5.13 1.72
N MET A 176 -6.74 4.90 2.18
CA MET A 176 -7.01 4.23 3.45
C MET A 176 -7.40 2.78 3.20
N LEU A 177 -6.72 1.84 3.86
CA LEU A 177 -6.98 0.41 3.78
C LEU A 177 -7.55 -0.13 5.10
N PHE A 178 -8.72 -0.75 5.01
CA PHE A 178 -9.31 -1.54 6.08
C PHE A 178 -9.48 -3.00 5.69
N GLU A 179 -9.67 -3.84 6.70
CA GLU A 179 -9.97 -5.25 6.53
C GLU A 179 -11.07 -5.68 7.50
N PHE A 180 -11.98 -6.51 7.01
CA PHE A 180 -12.97 -7.19 7.82
C PHE A 180 -13.04 -8.68 7.42
N SER A 181 -13.54 -9.52 8.32
CA SER A 181 -13.84 -10.92 8.02
C SER A 181 -15.24 -11.03 7.43
N LYS A 182 -15.40 -11.70 6.28
CA LYS A 182 -16.72 -11.91 5.67
C LYS A 182 -17.61 -12.87 6.47
N ASN A 183 -17.01 -13.71 7.31
CA ASN A 183 -17.74 -14.66 8.15
C ASN A 183 -18.09 -14.08 9.51
N THR A 184 -17.27 -13.15 10.01
CA THR A 184 -17.44 -12.48 11.31
C THR A 184 -17.15 -10.98 11.16
N PRO A 185 -18.09 -10.20 10.59
CA PRO A 185 -17.87 -8.79 10.23
C PRO A 185 -17.99 -7.83 11.43
N ASP A 186 -17.42 -8.20 12.59
CA ASP A 186 -17.63 -7.49 13.86
C ASP A 186 -17.12 -6.04 13.84
N ASN A 187 -16.05 -5.77 13.10
CA ASN A 187 -15.43 -4.44 12.95
C ASN A 187 -15.96 -3.65 11.74
N LEU A 188 -16.83 -4.23 10.93
CA LEU A 188 -17.39 -3.56 9.74
C LEU A 188 -18.23 -2.33 10.08
N PRO A 189 -19.10 -2.33 11.13
CA PRO A 189 -19.82 -1.13 11.54
C PRO A 189 -18.90 0.06 11.82
N ASP A 190 -17.81 -0.17 12.56
CA ASP A 190 -16.82 0.86 12.89
C ASP A 190 -16.16 1.44 11.61
N ILE A 191 -15.88 0.60 10.61
CA ILE A 191 -15.34 1.06 9.32
C ILE A 191 -16.36 1.95 8.59
N ILE A 192 -17.62 1.53 8.53
CA ILE A 192 -18.70 2.26 7.83
C ILE A 192 -18.98 3.60 8.49
N ASP A 193 -19.06 3.64 9.82
CA ASP A 193 -19.34 4.87 10.58
C ASP A 193 -18.26 5.94 10.37
N ASN A 194 -17.02 5.51 10.12
CA ASN A 194 -15.89 6.40 9.86
C ASN A 194 -15.68 6.73 8.37
N PHE A 195 -16.45 6.14 7.47
CA PHE A 195 -16.29 6.34 6.03
C PHE A 195 -16.41 7.83 5.62
N LYS A 196 -17.42 8.54 6.15
CA LYS A 196 -17.63 9.97 5.86
C LYS A 196 -16.46 10.84 6.30
N LEU A 197 -15.86 10.52 7.46
CA LEU A 197 -14.71 11.26 7.99
C LEU A 197 -13.52 11.15 7.04
N ILE A 198 -13.29 9.97 6.49
CA ILE A 198 -12.16 9.68 5.60
C ILE A 198 -12.37 10.35 4.25
N HIS A 199 -13.57 10.24 3.70
CA HIS A 199 -13.93 10.85 2.41
C HIS A 199 -13.83 12.39 2.45
N THR A 200 -14.13 13.02 3.61
CA THR A 200 -14.00 14.47 3.80
C THR A 200 -12.55 14.98 3.63
N LEU A 201 -11.55 14.11 3.76
CA LEU A 201 -10.13 14.45 3.57
C LEU A 201 -9.59 14.02 2.20
N ASP A 202 -10.46 13.78 1.21
CA ASP A 202 -10.09 13.35 -0.15
C ASP A 202 -9.30 12.04 -0.21
N PHE A 203 -9.42 11.18 0.82
CA PHE A 203 -8.82 9.85 0.80
C PHE A 203 -9.64 8.90 -0.06
N ASP A 204 -8.95 8.18 -0.94
CA ASP A 204 -9.49 6.96 -1.51
C ASP A 204 -9.62 5.89 -0.41
N VAL A 205 -10.68 5.09 -0.46
CA VAL A 205 -10.96 4.07 0.56
C VAL A 205 -11.02 2.70 -0.09
N ILE A 206 -10.24 1.77 0.46
CA ILE A 206 -10.31 0.36 0.10
C ILE A 206 -10.60 -0.49 1.33
N ILE A 207 -11.61 -1.36 1.20
CA ILE A 207 -12.05 -2.25 2.28
C ILE A 207 -11.89 -3.68 1.78
N LEU A 208 -11.04 -4.45 2.43
CA LEU A 208 -10.78 -5.85 2.09
C LEU A 208 -11.70 -6.76 2.92
N GLY A 209 -12.65 -7.41 2.26
CA GLY A 209 -13.42 -8.51 2.82
C GLY A 209 -12.66 -9.82 2.68
N THR A 210 -12.18 -10.35 3.79
CA THR A 210 -11.34 -11.56 3.81
C THR A 210 -12.12 -12.83 4.07
N THR A 211 -11.56 -13.93 3.57
CA THR A 211 -12.01 -15.32 3.79
C THR A 211 -10.82 -16.18 4.19
N GLU A 212 -11.10 -17.40 4.62
CA GLU A 212 -10.13 -18.44 4.97
C GLU A 212 -9.29 -18.87 3.75
N ARG A 213 -9.83 -18.73 2.53
CA ARG A 213 -9.07 -18.94 1.30
C ARG A 213 -7.99 -17.87 1.09
N ALA A 214 -8.07 -16.75 1.78
CA ALA A 214 -7.20 -15.59 1.60
C ALA A 214 -7.07 -15.23 0.11
N PHE A 215 -5.83 -15.07 -0.38
CA PHE A 215 -5.53 -14.77 -1.79
C PHE A 215 -5.23 -16.03 -2.63
N GLY A 216 -5.64 -17.22 -2.17
CA GLY A 216 -5.52 -18.47 -2.92
C GLY A 216 -4.15 -18.71 -3.55
N LEU A 217 -4.13 -18.98 -4.85
CA LEU A 217 -2.92 -19.28 -5.63
C LEU A 217 -2.28 -18.05 -6.29
N ARG A 218 -2.88 -16.85 -6.10
CA ARG A 218 -2.40 -15.56 -6.64
C ARG A 218 -2.22 -15.60 -8.16
N LYS A 219 -3.20 -16.18 -8.87
CA LYS A 219 -3.24 -16.35 -10.33
C LYS A 219 -4.27 -15.49 -11.02
N GLN A 220 -5.39 -15.15 -10.38
CA GLN A 220 -6.44 -14.40 -11.05
C GLN A 220 -6.96 -13.23 -10.21
N ILE A 221 -6.90 -12.04 -10.79
CA ILE A 221 -7.54 -10.82 -10.28
C ILE A 221 -8.73 -10.51 -11.18
N HIS A 222 -9.94 -10.52 -10.63
CA HIS A 222 -11.16 -10.19 -11.36
C HIS A 222 -11.59 -8.77 -11.00
N ILE A 223 -11.86 -7.92 -11.98
CA ILE A 223 -12.35 -6.55 -11.78
C ILE A 223 -13.76 -6.44 -12.33
N TRP A 224 -14.70 -5.96 -11.53
CA TRP A 224 -16.08 -5.72 -11.97
C TRP A 224 -16.34 -4.23 -12.11
N ILE A 225 -16.46 -3.79 -13.36
CA ILE A 225 -16.83 -2.42 -13.71
C ILE A 225 -18.34 -2.40 -13.99
N THR A 226 -19.04 -1.43 -13.42
CA THR A 226 -20.48 -1.27 -13.65
C THR A 226 -20.75 0.06 -14.34
N ALA A 227 -21.81 0.13 -15.13
CA ALA A 227 -22.22 1.34 -15.84
C ALA A 227 -22.43 2.56 -14.92
N THR A 228 -22.75 2.29 -13.66
CA THR A 228 -23.02 3.31 -12.64
C THR A 228 -21.80 3.70 -11.81
N ASP A 229 -20.65 3.08 -12.04
CA ASP A 229 -19.46 3.25 -11.21
C ASP A 229 -18.16 3.32 -12.03
N TYR A 230 -18.14 4.25 -12.98
CA TYR A 230 -16.95 4.56 -13.77
C TYR A 230 -15.90 5.34 -12.98
N ASN A 231 -16.33 6.11 -11.97
CA ASN A 231 -15.44 6.93 -11.15
C ASN A 231 -14.41 6.07 -10.40
N ASN A 232 -14.84 4.90 -9.90
CA ASN A 232 -13.95 3.95 -9.22
C ASN A 232 -13.11 3.12 -10.19
N ALA A 233 -13.51 3.01 -11.47
CA ALA A 233 -12.90 2.08 -12.43
C ALA A 233 -11.39 2.30 -12.60
N ASN A 234 -10.96 3.56 -12.73
CA ASN A 234 -9.55 3.90 -12.88
C ASN A 234 -8.71 3.47 -11.68
N LEU A 235 -9.19 3.72 -10.46
CA LEU A 235 -8.50 3.30 -9.25
C LEU A 235 -8.48 1.77 -9.11
N MET A 236 -9.59 1.08 -9.39
CA MET A 236 -9.67 -0.39 -9.36
C MET A 236 -8.66 -1.04 -10.30
N ILE A 237 -8.61 -0.56 -11.55
CA ILE A 237 -7.68 -1.04 -12.57
C ILE A 237 -6.23 -0.76 -12.15
N LEU A 238 -5.95 0.46 -11.69
CA LEU A 238 -4.61 0.85 -11.28
C LEU A 238 -4.11 -0.01 -10.11
N LEU A 239 -4.95 -0.22 -9.09
CA LEU A 239 -4.63 -1.12 -7.97
C LEU A 239 -4.35 -2.55 -8.45
N ALA A 240 -5.15 -3.09 -9.38
CA ALA A 240 -4.92 -4.42 -9.93
C ALA A 240 -3.55 -4.54 -10.62
N TYR A 241 -3.16 -3.55 -11.43
CA TYR A 241 -1.84 -3.54 -12.07
C TYR A 241 -0.69 -3.38 -11.08
N ILE A 242 -0.87 -2.56 -10.05
CA ILE A 242 0.14 -2.40 -9.00
C ILE A 242 0.35 -3.72 -8.26
N ILE A 243 -0.75 -4.40 -7.89
CA ILE A 243 -0.70 -5.73 -7.25
C ILE A 243 -0.03 -6.75 -8.19
N LEU A 244 -0.41 -6.76 -9.46
CA LEU A 244 0.19 -7.64 -10.48
C LEU A 244 1.70 -7.42 -10.65
N GLY A 245 2.16 -6.18 -10.42
CA GLY A 245 3.57 -5.81 -10.47
C GLY A 245 4.44 -6.39 -9.34
N HIS A 246 3.82 -6.99 -8.32
CA HIS A 246 4.49 -7.61 -7.18
C HIS A 246 4.98 -9.04 -7.51
N ARG A 247 6.13 -9.43 -6.94
CA ARG A 247 6.80 -10.73 -7.21
C ARG A 247 5.93 -11.96 -6.95
N GLU A 248 5.00 -11.89 -6.00
CA GLU A 248 4.11 -12.99 -5.65
C GLU A 248 2.91 -13.17 -6.59
N TRP A 249 2.58 -12.13 -7.36
CA TRP A 249 1.54 -12.19 -8.38
C TRP A 249 2.14 -12.43 -9.77
N ARG A 250 3.38 -12.95 -9.83
CA ARG A 250 4.08 -13.22 -11.09
C ARG A 250 3.32 -14.26 -11.91
N GLY A 251 2.96 -13.86 -13.13
CA GLY A 251 2.19 -14.70 -14.04
C GLY A 251 0.72 -14.85 -13.63
N ALA A 252 0.20 -13.93 -12.81
CA ALA A 252 -1.23 -13.77 -12.63
C ALA A 252 -1.84 -13.01 -13.82
N GLU A 253 -3.15 -13.12 -13.97
CA GLU A 253 -3.92 -12.47 -15.03
C GLU A 253 -5.00 -11.58 -14.44
N ILE A 254 -5.25 -10.44 -15.10
CA ILE A 254 -6.36 -9.55 -14.80
C ILE A 254 -7.48 -9.83 -15.80
N LYS A 255 -8.68 -10.14 -15.29
CA LYS A 255 -9.91 -10.27 -16.09
C LYS A 255 -10.88 -9.17 -15.70
N ILE A 256 -11.40 -8.46 -16.70
CA ILE A 256 -12.31 -7.35 -16.47
C ILE A 256 -13.69 -7.76 -16.96
N PHE A 257 -14.68 -7.65 -16.09
CA PHE A 257 -16.06 -7.98 -16.38
C PHE A 257 -16.89 -6.71 -16.32
N THR A 258 -17.80 -6.58 -17.29
CA THR A 258 -18.83 -5.54 -17.26
C THR A 258 -20.20 -6.18 -17.48
N MET A 259 -21.17 -5.74 -16.68
CA MET A 259 -22.55 -6.20 -16.77
C MET A 259 -23.44 -5.15 -17.41
N CYS A 260 -24.22 -5.58 -18.40
CA CYS A 260 -25.19 -4.75 -19.09
C CYS A 260 -26.49 -5.55 -19.32
N THR A 261 -27.60 -4.83 -19.51
CA THR A 261 -28.82 -5.44 -20.03
C THR A 261 -28.61 -5.84 -21.49
N GLU A 262 -29.33 -6.84 -21.97
CA GLU A 262 -29.23 -7.30 -23.37
C GLU A 262 -29.47 -6.16 -24.36
N GLU A 263 -30.45 -5.29 -24.07
CA GLU A 263 -30.78 -4.11 -24.90
C GLU A 263 -29.70 -3.00 -24.85
N GLY A 264 -28.93 -2.93 -23.76
CA GLY A 264 -27.93 -1.87 -23.53
C GLY A 264 -26.49 -2.27 -23.85
N MET A 265 -26.26 -3.51 -24.29
CA MET A 265 -24.92 -4.07 -24.41
C MET A 265 -24.04 -3.32 -25.42
N GLU A 266 -24.58 -3.00 -26.61
CA GLU A 266 -23.82 -2.28 -27.63
C GLU A 266 -23.49 -0.86 -27.19
N ALA A 267 -24.43 -0.15 -26.57
CA ALA A 267 -24.22 1.20 -26.07
C ALA A 267 -23.13 1.23 -24.99
N GLU A 268 -23.19 0.29 -24.04
CA GLU A 268 -22.20 0.18 -22.96
C GLU A 268 -20.82 -0.22 -23.50
N ARG A 269 -20.78 -1.13 -24.48
CA ARG A 269 -19.54 -1.50 -25.17
C ARG A 269 -18.90 -0.31 -25.87
N ASN A 270 -19.68 0.44 -26.64
CA ASN A 270 -19.21 1.62 -27.35
C ASN A 270 -18.72 2.70 -26.37
N LYS A 271 -19.42 2.89 -25.24
CA LYS A 271 -19.00 3.82 -24.19
C LYS A 271 -17.66 3.42 -23.58
N LEU A 272 -17.52 2.15 -23.15
CA LEU A 272 -16.30 1.66 -22.54
C LEU A 272 -15.11 1.70 -23.51
N TYR A 273 -15.32 1.30 -24.77
CA TYR A 273 -14.29 1.41 -25.80
C TYR A 273 -13.95 2.87 -26.11
N GLY A 274 -14.91 3.79 -26.06
CA GLY A 274 -14.66 5.23 -26.13
C GLY A 274 -13.72 5.70 -25.02
N LEU A 275 -13.97 5.30 -23.78
CA LEU A 275 -13.11 5.64 -22.63
C LEU A 275 -11.70 5.04 -22.76
N ILE A 276 -11.58 3.80 -23.23
CA ILE A 276 -10.29 3.14 -23.46
C ILE A 276 -9.52 3.84 -24.59
N ASN A 277 -10.15 4.10 -25.73
CA ASN A 277 -9.52 4.75 -26.88
C ASN A 277 -9.12 6.21 -26.59
N ALA A 278 -9.87 6.89 -25.72
CA ALA A 278 -9.52 8.21 -25.21
C ALA A 278 -8.38 8.20 -24.18
N GLY A 279 -7.84 7.03 -23.83
CA GLY A 279 -6.78 6.85 -22.83
C GLY A 279 -7.26 7.05 -21.39
N GLN A 280 -8.57 7.14 -21.14
CA GLN A 280 -9.12 7.41 -19.82
C GLN A 280 -9.15 6.16 -18.94
N LEU A 281 -9.17 4.97 -19.53
CA LEU A 281 -9.08 3.67 -18.85
C LEU A 281 -7.85 2.89 -19.35
N PRO A 282 -6.89 2.52 -18.49
CA PRO A 282 -5.62 1.93 -18.91
C PRO A 282 -5.74 0.41 -19.11
N ILE A 283 -6.63 -0.04 -20.01
CA ILE A 283 -6.91 -1.48 -20.23
C ILE A 283 -6.98 -1.80 -21.72
N SER A 284 -6.61 -3.03 -22.07
CA SER A 284 -6.81 -3.54 -23.42
C SER A 284 -8.28 -3.93 -23.63
N PRO A 285 -8.92 -3.55 -24.76
CA PRO A 285 -10.27 -4.00 -25.11
C PRO A 285 -10.44 -5.52 -25.09
N HIS A 286 -9.37 -6.27 -25.36
CA HIS A 286 -9.38 -7.74 -25.38
C HIS A 286 -9.52 -8.38 -23.99
N ASN A 287 -9.22 -7.63 -22.92
CA ASN A 287 -9.29 -8.13 -21.55
C ASN A 287 -10.67 -7.90 -20.90
N VAL A 288 -11.64 -7.36 -21.64
CA VAL A 288 -12.99 -7.05 -21.17
C VAL A 288 -14.00 -8.09 -21.67
N GLU A 289 -14.63 -8.80 -20.73
CA GLU A 289 -15.77 -9.68 -20.99
C GLU A 289 -17.08 -8.94 -20.67
N PHE A 290 -17.95 -8.84 -21.68
CA PHE A 290 -19.30 -8.28 -21.53
C PHE A 290 -20.28 -9.40 -21.18
N ILE A 291 -20.99 -9.25 -20.07
CA ILE A 291 -21.97 -10.23 -19.61
C ILE A 291 -23.37 -9.64 -19.76
N ALA A 292 -24.17 -10.28 -20.62
CA ALA A 292 -25.61 -10.04 -20.70
C ALA A 292 -26.27 -10.54 -19.43
N ARG A 293 -26.86 -9.62 -18.67
CA ARG A 293 -27.60 -9.96 -17.45
C ARG A 293 -29.09 -10.02 -17.75
N LYS A 294 -29.71 -11.17 -17.46
CA LYS A 294 -31.17 -11.30 -17.39
C LYS A 294 -31.70 -10.49 -16.19
N PRO A 295 -32.81 -9.73 -16.33
CA PRO A 295 -33.34 -8.88 -15.27
C PRO A 295 -33.55 -9.58 -13.92
N GLU A 296 -33.93 -10.86 -13.97
CA GLU A 296 -34.27 -11.71 -12.82
C GLU A 296 -33.07 -12.11 -11.96
N ILE A 297 -31.88 -12.19 -12.54
CA ILE A 297 -30.67 -12.61 -11.83
C ILE A 297 -30.10 -11.40 -11.11
N ARG A 298 -29.79 -11.50 -9.81
CA ARG A 298 -29.15 -10.40 -9.08
C ARG A 298 -27.72 -10.17 -9.56
N HIS A 299 -27.29 -8.90 -9.65
CA HIS A 299 -25.93 -8.51 -10.03
C HIS A 299 -24.84 -9.30 -9.28
N ARG A 300 -25.00 -9.45 -7.96
CA ARG A 300 -24.05 -10.18 -7.12
C ARG A 300 -23.97 -11.67 -7.44
N ALA A 301 -25.08 -12.31 -7.82
CA ALA A 301 -25.08 -13.74 -8.15
C ALA A 301 -24.18 -14.03 -9.35
N VAL A 302 -24.21 -13.16 -10.37
CA VAL A 302 -23.33 -13.24 -11.55
C VAL A 302 -21.86 -13.07 -11.14
N ILE A 303 -21.57 -12.10 -10.27
CA ILE A 303 -20.20 -11.91 -9.74
C ILE A 303 -19.73 -13.18 -9.03
N THR A 304 -20.55 -13.73 -8.15
CA THR A 304 -20.23 -14.93 -7.38
C THR A 304 -19.95 -16.13 -8.28
N GLU A 305 -20.76 -16.31 -9.32
CA GLU A 305 -20.61 -17.41 -10.28
C GLU A 305 -19.31 -17.29 -11.08
N LYS A 306 -19.06 -16.11 -11.67
CA LYS A 306 -17.92 -15.87 -12.57
C LYS A 306 -16.59 -15.67 -11.83
N SER A 307 -16.61 -15.22 -10.58
CA SER A 307 -15.43 -15.00 -9.75
C SER A 307 -15.18 -16.08 -8.69
N LYS A 308 -15.81 -17.25 -8.81
CA LYS A 308 -15.63 -18.35 -7.85
C LYS A 308 -14.16 -18.76 -7.67
N ASP A 309 -13.42 -18.81 -8.77
CA ASP A 309 -12.02 -19.23 -8.77
C ASP A 309 -11.04 -18.06 -8.67
N ALA A 310 -11.53 -16.82 -8.62
CA ALA A 310 -10.68 -15.64 -8.47
C ALA A 310 -9.96 -15.65 -7.11
N ASP A 311 -8.69 -15.23 -7.13
CA ASP A 311 -7.88 -15.08 -5.92
C ASP A 311 -8.07 -13.71 -5.28
N LEU A 312 -8.45 -12.71 -6.08
CA LEU A 312 -8.90 -11.40 -5.64
C LEU A 312 -10.01 -10.90 -6.57
N THR A 313 -11.13 -10.49 -6.01
CA THR A 313 -12.19 -9.81 -6.77
C THR A 313 -12.25 -8.34 -6.35
N ILE A 314 -12.15 -7.43 -7.30
CA ILE A 314 -12.22 -5.99 -7.07
C ILE A 314 -13.58 -5.48 -7.55
N VAL A 315 -14.30 -4.79 -6.67
CA VAL A 315 -15.62 -4.22 -6.95
C VAL A 315 -15.66 -2.76 -6.51
N GLY A 316 -16.42 -1.96 -7.25
CA GLY A 316 -16.62 -0.56 -6.91
C GLY A 316 -17.55 -0.38 -5.72
N LEU A 317 -17.24 0.60 -4.87
CA LEU A 317 -18.00 1.00 -3.70
C LEU A 317 -18.44 2.45 -3.87
N ARG A 318 -19.75 2.66 -3.98
CA ARG A 318 -20.33 4.00 -4.08
C ARG A 318 -20.71 4.54 -2.72
N GLU A 319 -20.35 5.79 -2.46
CA GLU A 319 -20.68 6.48 -1.21
C GLU A 319 -22.19 6.52 -0.98
N GLU A 320 -22.99 6.89 -1.99
CA GLU A 320 -24.45 7.01 -1.81
C GLU A 320 -25.07 5.66 -1.45
N ALA A 321 -24.61 4.59 -2.11
CA ALA A 321 -25.06 3.26 -1.79
C ALA A 321 -24.73 2.92 -0.33
N LEU A 322 -23.50 3.22 0.13
CA LEU A 322 -23.04 2.92 1.48
C LEU A 322 -23.85 3.66 2.54
N VAL A 323 -24.19 4.92 2.30
CA VAL A 323 -25.04 5.72 3.19
C VAL A 323 -26.45 5.14 3.30
N HIS A 324 -27.02 4.64 2.20
CA HIS A 324 -28.40 4.11 2.20
C HIS A 324 -28.53 2.67 2.67
N ARG A 325 -27.53 1.83 2.39
CA ARG A 325 -27.62 0.37 2.58
C ARG A 325 -26.68 -0.16 3.66
N GLY A 326 -25.72 0.63 4.12
CA GLY A 326 -24.77 0.25 5.16
C GLY A 326 -24.09 -1.08 4.88
N MET A 327 -24.17 -2.00 5.85
CA MET A 327 -23.53 -3.32 5.79
C MET A 327 -24.02 -4.21 4.65
N GLU A 328 -25.27 -4.04 4.19
CA GLU A 328 -25.85 -4.91 3.16
C GLU A 328 -25.06 -4.87 1.83
N ILE A 329 -24.20 -3.87 1.63
CA ILE A 329 -23.35 -3.79 0.44
C ILE A 329 -22.33 -4.92 0.39
N PHE A 330 -21.81 -5.30 1.55
CA PHE A 330 -20.75 -6.27 1.71
C PHE A 330 -21.26 -7.72 1.67
N ASP A 331 -22.58 -7.92 1.75
CA ASP A 331 -23.22 -9.22 1.66
C ASP A 331 -23.27 -9.79 0.24
N GLY A 332 -23.53 -11.09 0.10
CA GLY A 332 -23.70 -11.77 -1.18
C GLY A 332 -22.37 -12.14 -1.86
N TYR A 333 -21.24 -11.89 -1.21
CA TYR A 333 -19.92 -12.27 -1.70
C TYR A 333 -19.34 -13.48 -0.96
N GLN A 334 -20.06 -14.08 -0.01
CA GLN A 334 -19.55 -15.13 0.90
C GLN A 334 -18.98 -16.36 0.16
N ALA A 335 -19.51 -16.70 -1.02
CA ALA A 335 -19.09 -17.88 -1.78
C ALA A 335 -17.87 -17.68 -2.69
N ILE A 336 -17.28 -16.48 -2.75
CA ILE A 336 -16.02 -16.20 -3.45
C ILE A 336 -14.91 -15.86 -2.47
N GLY A 337 -13.65 -15.82 -2.94
CA GLY A 337 -12.48 -15.47 -2.14
C GLY A 337 -12.47 -14.02 -1.62
N ASN A 338 -11.28 -13.49 -1.42
CA ASN A 338 -11.12 -12.11 -0.95
C ASN A 338 -11.75 -11.11 -1.93
N VAL A 339 -12.48 -10.13 -1.39
CA VAL A 339 -13.12 -9.06 -2.16
C VAL A 339 -12.58 -7.71 -1.71
N LEU A 340 -12.08 -6.92 -2.65
CA LEU A 340 -11.63 -5.55 -2.41
C LEU A 340 -12.71 -4.58 -2.90
N PHE A 341 -13.35 -3.90 -1.96
CA PHE A 341 -14.31 -2.84 -2.22
C PHE A 341 -13.54 -1.52 -2.36
N VAL A 342 -13.67 -0.84 -3.50
CA VAL A 342 -12.87 0.35 -3.84
C VAL A 342 -13.76 1.56 -4.02
N ASN A 343 -13.48 2.62 -3.26
CA ASN A 343 -14.07 3.92 -3.42
C ASN A 343 -12.98 4.97 -3.69
N SER A 344 -13.15 5.73 -4.77
CA SER A 344 -12.28 6.81 -5.19
C SER A 344 -12.92 8.13 -4.79
N ALA A 345 -12.22 8.97 -4.02
CA ALA A 345 -12.76 10.26 -3.58
C ALA A 345 -12.98 11.22 -4.77
N GLN A 346 -12.13 11.11 -5.79
CA GLN A 346 -12.21 11.88 -7.02
C GLN A 346 -11.87 10.97 -8.21
N GLU A 347 -12.44 11.27 -9.38
CA GLU A 347 -12.11 10.53 -10.62
C GLU A 347 -10.62 10.65 -10.94
N LYS A 348 -9.92 9.51 -11.04
CA LYS A 348 -8.49 9.50 -11.34
C LYS A 348 -8.27 9.66 -12.83
N LYS A 349 -7.61 10.73 -13.24
CA LYS A 349 -7.12 10.87 -14.62
C LYS A 349 -5.75 10.23 -14.71
N ILE A 350 -5.63 9.17 -15.51
CA ILE A 350 -4.36 8.52 -15.80
C ILE A 350 -3.88 9.12 -17.13
N LYS A 351 -2.70 9.74 -17.12
CA LYS A 351 -2.06 10.30 -18.31
C LYS A 351 -0.91 9.41 -18.77
#